data_AF-A0A918U2C3-F1
#
_entry.id   AF-A0A918U2C3-F1
#
_cell.length_a   1.000
_cell.length_b   1.000
_cell.length_c   1.000
_cell.angle_alpha   90.00
_cell.angle_beta   90.00
_cell.angle_gamma   90.00
#
_symmetry.space_group_name_H-M   'P 1'
#
loop_
_entity.id
_entity.type
_entity.pdbx_description
1 polymer ?
#
loop_
_entity_poly.entity_id
_entity_poly.type
_entity_poly.pdbx_seq_one_letter_code
_entity_poly.pdbx_strand_id
1 'polypeptide(L)'
;MAPLGLTHAQYSLVASLYGMHRTGTRPSQRQLADHTGLEPLYVSKLARALESAGLVERARDPADPRAMQLSLTAEGREVARRAVVVVQGLLEQLLEPLGGLGDDRTKALTRDLRLLLAAPLEGLTDTSPDSTPRAPQGAPSGRAGSPPQR
;
A
#
# COMPACT_ATOMS: atom_id res chain seq x y z
N MET A 1 -15.45 -11.12 3.34
CA MET A 1 -16.16 -10.04 2.60
C MET A 1 -17.11 -10.55 1.51
N ALA A 2 -17.04 -11.83 1.10
CA ALA A 2 -17.91 -12.41 0.07
C ALA A 2 -19.44 -12.22 0.26
N PRO A 3 -20.02 -12.26 1.49
CA PRO A 3 -21.45 -11.99 1.67
C PRO A 3 -21.88 -10.57 1.31
N LEU A 4 -20.94 -9.62 1.24
CA LEU A 4 -21.17 -8.23 0.85
C LEU A 4 -20.74 -7.96 -0.60
N GLY A 5 -20.32 -8.99 -1.34
CA GLY A 5 -19.84 -8.85 -2.72
C GLY A 5 -18.51 -8.08 -2.86
N LEU A 6 -17.76 -7.91 -1.77
CA LEU A 6 -16.50 -7.16 -1.77
C LEU A 6 -15.28 -8.09 -1.65
N THR A 7 -14.20 -7.73 -2.33
CA THR A 7 -12.85 -8.23 -1.99
C THR A 7 -12.29 -7.49 -0.77
N HIS A 8 -11.20 -7.99 -0.19
CA HIS A 8 -10.53 -7.27 0.91
C HIS A 8 -10.01 -5.89 0.46
N ALA A 9 -9.42 -5.80 -0.74
CA ALA A 9 -8.93 -4.52 -1.26
C ALA A 9 -10.06 -3.51 -1.53
N GLN A 10 -11.19 -3.98 -2.06
CA GLN A 10 -12.39 -3.15 -2.23
C GLN A 10 -12.95 -2.70 -0.88
N TYR A 11 -12.97 -3.59 0.11
CA TYR A 11 -13.32 -3.25 1.49
C TYR A 11 -12.43 -2.13 2.03
N SER A 12 -11.11 -2.23 1.90
CA SER A 12 -10.17 -1.21 2.37
C SER A 12 -10.49 0.16 1.78
N LEU A 13 -10.79 0.25 0.48
CA LEU A 13 -11.20 1.52 -0.15
C LEU A 13 -12.52 2.07 0.42
N VAL A 14 -13.58 1.26 0.47
CA VAL A 14 -14.89 1.77 0.94
C VAL A 14 -14.88 2.11 2.43
N ALA A 15 -14.13 1.36 3.24
CA ALA A 15 -13.95 1.66 4.66
C ALA A 15 -13.15 2.95 4.88
N SER A 16 -12.08 3.17 4.12
CA SER A 16 -11.30 4.42 4.16
C SER A 16 -12.15 5.61 3.71
N LEU A 17 -12.90 5.49 2.62
CA LEU A 17 -13.81 6.54 2.16
C LEU A 17 -14.90 6.84 3.20
N TYR A 18 -15.44 5.81 3.84
CA TYR A 18 -16.43 5.96 4.91
C TYR A 18 -15.86 6.73 6.11
N GLY A 19 -14.64 6.41 6.53
CA GLY A 19 -13.93 7.13 7.61
C GLY A 19 -13.65 8.59 7.26
N MET A 20 -13.06 8.85 6.09
CA MET A 20 -12.73 10.21 5.64
C MET A 20 -13.96 11.09 5.42
N HIS A 21 -15.06 10.52 4.89
CA HIS A 21 -16.29 11.30 4.70
C HIS A 21 -16.92 11.72 6.03
N ARG A 22 -16.78 10.91 7.09
CA ARG A 22 -17.22 11.29 8.45
C ARG A 22 -16.43 12.46 9.03
N THR A 23 -15.22 12.71 8.55
CA THR A 23 -14.41 13.88 8.91
C THR A 23 -14.54 15.03 7.91
N GLY A 24 -15.50 14.94 6.97
CA GLY A 24 -15.77 15.97 5.95
C GLY A 24 -14.79 15.95 4.77
N THR A 25 -13.95 14.93 4.63
CA THR A 25 -12.91 14.84 3.61
C THR A 25 -13.39 14.02 2.40
N ARG A 26 -13.14 14.54 1.20
CA ARG A 26 -13.35 13.83 -0.07
C ARG A 26 -11.98 13.65 -0.75
N PRO A 27 -11.35 12.48 -0.62
CA PRO A 27 -9.98 12.30 -1.09
C PRO A 27 -9.92 12.18 -2.62
N SER A 28 -8.83 12.69 -3.19
CA SER A 28 -8.37 12.28 -4.51
C SER A 28 -7.92 10.80 -4.51
N GLN A 29 -7.81 10.20 -5.69
CA GLN A 29 -7.26 8.83 -5.82
C GLN A 29 -5.86 8.70 -5.22
N ARG A 30 -5.02 9.74 -5.35
CA ARG A 30 -3.68 9.77 -4.77
C ARG A 30 -3.75 9.78 -3.24
N GLN A 31 -4.55 10.66 -2.65
CA GLN A 31 -4.70 10.71 -1.19
C GLN A 31 -5.25 9.39 -0.63
N LEU A 32 -6.16 8.73 -1.36
CA LEU A 32 -6.66 7.42 -0.97
C LEU A 32 -5.59 6.32 -1.08
N ALA A 33 -4.73 6.38 -2.11
CA ALA A 33 -3.57 5.50 -2.25
C ALA A 33 -2.59 5.68 -1.09
N ASP A 34 -2.20 6.92 -0.80
CA ASP A 34 -1.32 7.26 0.31
C ASP A 34 -1.87 6.76 1.66
N HIS A 35 -3.19 6.90 1.89
CA HIS A 35 -3.84 6.44 3.12
C HIS A 35 -3.95 4.92 3.23
N THR A 36 -4.21 4.22 2.12
CA THR A 36 -4.40 2.76 2.11
C THR A 36 -3.09 1.99 1.98
N GLY A 37 -1.99 2.66 1.64
CA GLY A 37 -0.71 2.04 1.30
C GLY A 37 -0.72 1.27 -0.03
N LEU A 38 -1.76 1.48 -0.85
CA LEU A 38 -1.92 0.80 -2.13
C LEU A 38 -1.34 1.64 -3.27
N GLU A 39 -0.89 0.98 -4.34
CA GLU A 39 -0.40 1.69 -5.52
C GLU A 39 -1.53 2.52 -6.19
N PRO A 40 -1.24 3.75 -6.65
CA PRO A 40 -2.25 4.62 -7.26
C PRO A 40 -2.99 4.00 -8.44
N LEU A 41 -2.28 3.23 -9.28
CA LEU A 41 -2.89 2.55 -10.43
C LEU A 41 -3.88 1.48 -9.97
N TYR A 42 -3.56 0.77 -8.88
CA TYR A 42 -4.44 -0.24 -8.33
C TYR A 42 -5.67 0.37 -7.66
N VAL A 43 -5.49 1.46 -6.89
CA VAL A 43 -6.62 2.25 -6.36
C VAL A 43 -7.53 2.75 -7.49
N SER A 44 -6.96 3.20 -8.61
CA SER A 44 -7.76 3.64 -9.76
C SER A 44 -8.59 2.50 -10.36
N LYS A 45 -8.02 1.29 -10.46
CA LYS A 45 -8.74 0.09 -10.91
C LYS A 45 -9.88 -0.29 -9.94
N LEU A 46 -9.61 -0.28 -8.64
CA LEU A 46 -10.61 -0.59 -7.61
C LEU A 46 -11.74 0.45 -7.59
N ALA A 47 -11.41 1.74 -7.69
CA ALA A 47 -12.40 2.82 -7.74
C ALA A 47 -13.33 2.68 -8.94
N ARG A 48 -12.81 2.34 -10.14
CA ARG A 48 -13.65 2.07 -11.33
C ARG A 48 -14.56 0.86 -11.14
N ALA A 49 -14.07 -0.21 -10.52
CA ALA A 49 -14.89 -1.39 -10.25
C ALA A 49 -16.02 -1.07 -9.25
N LEU A 50 -15.73 -0.29 -8.20
CA LEU A 50 -16.72 0.15 -7.22
C LEU A 50 -17.73 1.15 -7.78
N GLU A 51 -17.29 2.00 -8.72
CA GLU A 51 -18.16 2.90 -9.49
C GLU A 51 -19.10 2.12 -10.40
N SER A 52 -18.59 1.12 -11.13
CA SER A 52 -19.41 0.22 -11.95
C SER A 52 -20.41 -0.59 -11.11
N ALA A 53 -20.11 -0.84 -9.83
CA ALA A 53 -20.99 -1.50 -8.87
C ALA A 53 -21.95 -0.52 -8.15
N GLY A 54 -21.94 0.77 -8.49
CA GLY A 54 -22.83 1.78 -7.89
C GLY A 54 -22.46 2.21 -6.46
N LEU A 55 -21.28 1.83 -5.95
CA LEU A 55 -20.88 2.09 -4.56
C LEU A 55 -20.04 3.36 -4.39
N VAL A 56 -19.36 3.80 -5.44
CA VAL A 56 -18.49 4.98 -5.44
C VAL A 56 -18.90 5.92 -6.57
N GLU A 57 -18.83 7.21 -6.32
CA GLU A 57 -18.97 8.25 -7.34
C GLU A 57 -17.65 9.02 -7.48
N ARG A 58 -17.41 9.55 -8.67
CA ARG A 58 -16.22 10.32 -9.02
C ARG A 58 -16.62 11.71 -9.50
N ALA A 59 -16.04 12.73 -8.89
CA ALA A 59 -16.28 14.12 -9.28
C ALA A 59 -14.95 14.84 -9.51
N ARG A 60 -14.95 15.83 -10.42
CA ARG A 60 -13.78 16.71 -10.56
C ARG A 60 -13.56 17.48 -9.27
N ASP A 61 -12.31 17.62 -8.86
CA ASP A 61 -11.96 18.45 -7.73
C ASP A 61 -12.20 19.94 -8.08
N PRO A 62 -12.98 20.69 -7.27
CA PRO A 62 -13.19 22.12 -7.48
C PRO A 62 -11.90 22.96 -7.39
N ALA A 63 -10.91 22.50 -6.61
CA ALA A 63 -9.63 23.19 -6.42
C ALA A 63 -8.58 22.79 -7.46
N ASP A 64 -8.69 21.59 -8.05
CA ASP A 64 -7.83 21.12 -9.13
C ASP A 64 -8.63 20.32 -10.19
N PRO A 65 -9.06 20.94 -11.30
CA PRO A 65 -9.85 20.26 -12.33
C PRO A 65 -9.17 19.03 -12.97
N ARG A 66 -7.86 18.86 -12.77
CA ARG A 66 -7.10 17.68 -13.23
C ARG A 66 -7.24 16.49 -12.28
N ALA A 67 -7.64 16.72 -11.03
CA ALA A 67 -7.86 15.70 -10.03
C ALA A 67 -9.32 15.24 -9.99
N MET A 68 -9.51 13.98 -9.58
CA MET A 68 -10.82 13.38 -9.33
C MET A 68 -10.92 13.04 -7.84
N GLN A 69 -11.94 13.58 -7.19
CA GLN A 69 -12.35 13.20 -5.84
C GLN A 69 -13.26 11.98 -5.88
N LEU A 70 -13.15 11.17 -4.84
CA LEU A 70 -13.96 9.97 -4.63
C LEU A 70 -14.90 10.18 -3.44
N SER A 71 -16.16 9.78 -3.60
CA SER A 71 -17.11 9.68 -2.50
C SER A 71 -17.92 8.39 -2.59
N LEU A 72 -18.46 7.95 -1.46
CA LEU A 72 -19.42 6.85 -1.45
C LEU A 72 -20.79 7.36 -1.93
N THR A 73 -21.48 6.55 -2.70
CA THR A 73 -22.91 6.75 -2.95
C THR A 73 -23.73 6.46 -1.69
N ALA A 74 -25.04 6.67 -1.72
CA ALA A 74 -25.91 6.27 -0.62
C ALA A 74 -25.83 4.75 -0.36
N GLU A 75 -25.88 3.94 -1.42
CA GLU A 75 -25.71 2.49 -1.33
C GLU A 75 -24.31 2.11 -0.82
N GLY A 76 -23.27 2.76 -1.35
CA GLY A 76 -21.89 2.58 -0.91
C GLY A 76 -21.70 2.83 0.59
N ARG A 77 -22.37 3.82 1.16
CA ARG A 77 -22.35 4.10 2.61
C ARG A 77 -22.96 2.95 3.41
N GLU A 78 -24.08 2.39 2.98
CA GLU A 78 -24.71 1.27 3.69
C GLU A 78 -23.90 -0.03 3.57
N VAL A 79 -23.32 -0.29 2.41
CA VAL A 79 -22.38 -1.41 2.23
C VAL A 79 -21.16 -1.24 3.12
N ALA A 80 -20.53 -0.06 3.13
CA ALA A 80 -19.37 0.24 3.96
C ALA A 80 -19.69 0.08 5.45
N ARG A 81 -20.84 0.59 5.93
CA ARG A 81 -21.26 0.46 7.33
C ARG A 81 -21.40 -1.00 7.74
N ARG A 82 -22.07 -1.83 6.94
CA ARG A 82 -22.20 -3.28 7.21
C ARG A 82 -20.84 -3.98 7.20
N ALA A 83 -19.99 -3.63 6.23
CA ALA A 83 -18.65 -4.18 6.11
C ALA A 83 -17.77 -3.88 7.34
N VAL A 84 -17.81 -2.63 7.83
CA VAL A 84 -17.08 -2.21 9.04
C VAL A 84 -17.52 -3.02 10.25
N VAL A 85 -18.83 -3.23 10.44
CA VAL A 85 -19.35 -4.04 11.56
C VAL A 85 -18.84 -5.49 11.49
N VAL A 86 -18.88 -6.10 10.29
CA VAL A 86 -18.38 -7.47 10.11
C VAL A 86 -16.89 -7.56 10.44
N VAL A 87 -16.08 -6.63 9.94
CA VAL A 87 -14.63 -6.64 10.19
C VAL A 87 -14.31 -6.32 11.65
N GLN A 88 -15.05 -5.43 12.30
CA GLN A 88 -14.91 -5.18 13.74
C GLN A 88 -15.17 -6.45 14.56
N GLY A 89 -16.23 -7.20 14.25
CA GLY A 89 -16.50 -8.47 14.94
C GLY A 89 -15.39 -9.51 14.75
N LEU A 90 -14.85 -9.62 13.53
CA LEU A 90 -13.72 -10.50 13.25
C LEU A 90 -12.45 -10.09 13.99
N LEU A 91 -12.18 -8.77 14.06
CA LEU A 91 -11.04 -8.25 14.81
C LEU A 91 -11.19 -8.47 16.31
N GLU A 92 -12.41 -8.32 16.85
CA GLU A 92 -12.70 -8.62 18.26
C GLU A 92 -12.37 -10.08 18.59
N GLN A 93 -12.80 -11.02 17.74
CA GLN A 93 -12.47 -12.44 17.90
C GLN A 93 -10.98 -12.73 17.77
N LEU A 94 -10.33 -12.14 16.76
CA LEU A 94 -8.89 -12.33 16.53
C LEU A 94 -8.05 -11.83 17.72
N LEU A 95 -8.51 -10.76 18.37
CA LEU A 95 -7.80 -10.10 19.47
C LEU A 95 -8.29 -10.54 20.85
N GLU A 96 -9.21 -11.50 20.93
CA GLU A 96 -9.69 -12.07 22.20
C GLU A 96 -8.53 -12.55 23.10
N PRO A 97 -7.46 -13.23 22.59
CA PRO A 97 -6.33 -13.63 23.44
C PRO A 97 -5.57 -12.44 24.07
N LEU A 98 -5.75 -11.24 23.53
CA LEU A 98 -5.20 -9.98 24.02
C LEU A 98 -6.24 -9.14 24.77
N GLY A 99 -7.45 -9.65 25.01
CA GLY A 99 -8.53 -8.94 25.71
C GLY A 99 -9.51 -8.17 24.80
N GLY A 100 -9.40 -8.31 23.48
CA GLY A 100 -10.29 -7.66 22.50
C GLY A 100 -9.76 -6.32 21.98
N LEU A 101 -10.53 -5.63 21.12
CA LEU A 101 -10.11 -4.40 20.44
C LEU A 101 -9.81 -3.24 21.40
N GLY A 102 -10.54 -3.19 22.53
CA GLY A 102 -10.48 -2.11 23.50
C GLY A 102 -9.43 -2.29 24.61
N ASP A 103 -8.79 -3.47 24.70
CA ASP A 103 -7.89 -3.79 25.81
C ASP A 103 -6.54 -3.07 25.71
N ASP A 104 -5.93 -2.82 26.87
CA ASP A 104 -4.64 -2.13 26.94
C ASP A 104 -3.49 -2.93 26.33
N ARG A 105 -3.55 -4.28 26.34
CA ARG A 105 -2.57 -5.13 25.65
C ARG A 105 -2.67 -4.96 24.13
N THR A 106 -3.89 -4.98 23.58
CA THR A 106 -4.13 -4.72 22.16
C THR A 106 -3.67 -3.32 21.75
N LYS A 107 -3.95 -2.30 22.57
CA LYS A 107 -3.48 -0.93 22.33
C LYS A 107 -1.95 -0.84 22.39
N ALA A 108 -1.31 -1.53 23.33
CA ALA A 108 0.15 -1.57 23.44
C ALA A 108 0.77 -2.22 22.19
N LEU A 109 0.30 -3.39 21.77
CA LEU A 109 0.75 -4.05 20.55
C LEU A 109 0.61 -3.13 19.32
N THR A 110 -0.54 -2.47 19.17
CA THR A 110 -0.78 -1.54 18.06
C THR A 110 0.22 -0.38 18.06
N ARG A 111 0.53 0.17 19.25
CA ARG A 111 1.54 1.23 19.40
C ARG A 111 2.91 0.75 18.96
N ASP A 112 3.32 -0.43 19.42
CA ASP A 112 4.64 -0.99 19.14
C ASP A 112 4.80 -1.33 17.65
N LEU A 113 3.78 -1.91 17.02
CA LEU A 113 3.76 -2.16 15.58
C LEU A 113 3.89 -0.86 14.77
N ARG A 114 3.22 0.22 15.18
CA ARG A 114 3.37 1.53 14.51
C ARG A 114 4.77 2.11 14.66
N LEU A 115 5.39 1.96 15.83
CA LEU A 115 6.76 2.40 16.06
C LEU A 115 7.74 1.62 15.16
N LEU A 116 7.57 0.30 15.05
CA LEU A 116 8.39 -0.55 14.19
C LEU A 116 8.20 -0.23 12.70
N LEU A 117 6.97 0.04 12.25
CA LEU A 117 6.70 0.42 10.85
C LEU A 117 7.26 1.81 10.48
N ALA A 118 7.42 2.70 11.46
CA ALA A 118 8.01 4.02 11.25
C ALA A 118 9.54 4.04 11.38
N ALA A 119 10.14 2.97 11.92
CA ALA A 119 11.57 2.89 12.16
C ALA A 119 12.32 2.80 10.82
N PRO A 120 13.30 3.69 10.55
CA PRO A 120 14.20 3.54 9.41
C PRO A 120 15.03 2.27 9.58
N LEU A 121 14.93 1.35 8.62
CA LEU A 121 15.79 0.18 8.57
C LEU A 121 17.11 0.55 7.88
N GLU A 122 18.02 1.17 8.62
CA GLU A 122 19.38 1.39 8.14
C GLU A 122 20.18 0.08 8.16
N GLY A 123 20.73 -0.33 7.00
CA GLY A 123 21.71 -1.43 6.91
C GLY A 123 21.23 -2.79 6.40
N LEU A 124 19.98 -2.94 5.93
CA LEU A 124 19.52 -4.21 5.31
C LEU A 124 19.85 -4.33 3.82
N THR A 125 20.47 -3.32 3.21
CA THR A 125 20.92 -3.31 1.82
C THR A 125 22.44 -3.23 1.72
N ASP A 126 23.16 -4.13 2.38
CA ASP A 126 24.52 -4.47 1.92
C ASP A 126 24.94 -5.87 2.37
N THR A 127 24.44 -6.89 1.67
CA THR A 127 25.11 -8.20 1.63
C THR A 127 24.99 -8.74 0.21
N SER A 128 25.68 -8.10 -0.74
CA SER A 128 26.11 -8.77 -1.97
C SER A 128 27.52 -9.32 -1.75
N PRO A 129 27.71 -10.64 -1.54
CA PRO A 129 29.02 -11.25 -1.57
C PRO A 129 29.37 -11.55 -3.03
N ASP A 130 29.56 -10.53 -3.85
CA ASP A 130 30.22 -10.72 -5.16
C ASP A 130 31.25 -9.63 -5.40
N SER A 131 32.35 -9.75 -4.69
CA SER A 131 33.63 -9.20 -5.11
C SER A 131 34.64 -10.35 -5.15
N THR A 132 34.41 -11.27 -6.09
CA THR A 132 35.45 -12.21 -6.49
C THR A 132 36.58 -11.42 -7.18
N PRO A 133 37.83 -11.43 -6.69
CA PRO A 133 38.92 -10.75 -7.41
C PRO A 133 39.25 -11.54 -8.67
N ARG A 134 39.02 -10.94 -9.84
CA ARG A 134 39.40 -11.51 -11.14
C ARG A 134 40.92 -11.56 -11.26
N ALA A 135 41.50 -12.76 -11.21
CA ALA A 135 42.91 -12.98 -11.50
C ALA A 135 43.23 -12.66 -12.97
N PRO A 136 44.39 -12.03 -13.28
CA PRO A 136 44.80 -11.77 -14.65
C PRO A 136 45.28 -13.06 -15.33
N GLN A 137 44.60 -13.43 -16.42
CA GLN A 137 44.97 -14.55 -17.29
C GLN A 137 46.02 -14.10 -18.33
N GLY A 138 47.14 -14.84 -18.38
CA GLY A 138 47.80 -15.23 -19.64
C GLY A 138 48.75 -14.23 -20.31
N ALA A 139 50.05 -14.49 -20.20
CA ALA A 139 51.05 -14.12 -21.21
C ALA A 139 50.84 -14.94 -22.50
N PRO A 140 51.40 -14.51 -23.63
CA PRO A 140 52.47 -15.34 -24.19
C PRO A 140 53.70 -14.59 -24.73
N SER A 141 54.82 -15.31 -24.65
CA SER A 141 56.14 -15.06 -25.25
C SER A 141 56.12 -14.74 -26.75
N GLY A 142 57.01 -13.84 -27.18
CA GLY A 142 57.44 -13.69 -28.57
C GLY A 142 58.68 -12.81 -28.67
N ARG A 143 59.87 -13.42 -28.74
CA ARG A 143 61.16 -12.77 -29.04
C ARG A 143 61.31 -12.52 -30.55
N ALA A 144 62.10 -11.49 -30.86
CA ALA A 144 63.07 -11.36 -31.96
C ALA A 144 62.76 -10.33 -33.08
N GLY A 145 63.68 -9.37 -33.22
CA GLY A 145 64.12 -8.85 -34.53
C GLY A 145 63.80 -7.38 -34.86
N SER A 146 64.73 -6.46 -34.55
CA SER A 146 64.82 -5.12 -35.19
C SER A 146 65.31 -5.25 -36.65
N PRO A 147 65.13 -4.24 -37.53
CA PRO A 147 66.04 -3.07 -37.54
C PRO A 147 65.36 -1.71 -37.87
N PRO A 148 66.08 -0.58 -37.72
CA PRO A 148 65.52 0.76 -37.89
C PRO A 148 65.52 1.25 -39.35
N GLN A 149 64.68 2.23 -39.66
CA GLN A 149 64.84 3.09 -40.84
C GLN A 149 64.98 4.55 -40.43
N ARG A 150 66.03 5.15 -40.99
CA ARG A 150 66.51 6.56 -40.98
C ARG A 150 67.32 7.04 -39.78
#